data_AF-A6XH05-F1
#
_entry.id   AF-A6XH05-F1
#
_cell.length_a   1.000
_cell.length_b   1.000
_cell.length_c   1.000
_cell.angle_alpha   90.00
_cell.angle_beta   90.00
_cell.angle_gamma   90.00
#
_symmetry.space_group_name_H-M   'P 1'
#
loop_
_entity.id
_entity.type
_entity.pdbx_description
1 polymer ?
#
loop_
_entity_poly.entity_id
_entity_poly.type
_entity_poly.pdbx_seq_one_letter_code
_entity_poly.pdbx_strand_id
1 'polypeptide(L)'
;MSSLIMQVVIPKPAKFFHNNLFSLSSKRHRFSTTTTTRGGRWARCSLQTGNEIQTERRTGGYQPTLWDFSTIQSFDSEYKEEKHLMRAAGMIDQVKMMLQEEVDSIRRLELIDDLRRLGISCHFEREIVEILNSKYYTNNEIDERDLYSTALRFRLLRQYDFSVSQEVFDCFKNAKGTDFKPSLVDDTRGLLQLYEASFLSAQGEETLRLARDFATKFLQKRVLVDKDINLLSSIERALELPTHWRVQMPNARSFIDAYKRRPDMNPTVLELAKLDFNMVQAQFQQELKEASRWWNSTGLVHELPFVRDRIVECYYWTTGVVERRQHGYERIMLTKINALVTTIDDVFDIYGTLEELQLFTTAIQRWDIESMKQLPPYMQICYLALFNFVNEMAYDTLRDKGFDSTPYLRKVWVGLIESYLIEAKWYYKGHKPSLEEYMKNSWISIGGIPILSHLFFRLTDSIEEEAAESMHKYHDIVRASCTILRLADDMGTSLDEVERGDVPKSVQCYMNEKNASEEEAREHVRSLIDQTWKMMNKEMMTSSFSKYFVEVSANLARMAQWIYQHESDGFGMQHSLVNKMLRDLLFHRYE
;
A
#
# COMPACT_ATOMS: atom_id res chain seq x y z
N MET A 1 19.74 -40.78 -20.21
CA MET A 1 20.98 -39.97 -20.25
C MET A 1 20.67 -38.63 -20.90
N SER A 2 20.48 -37.59 -20.09
CA SER A 2 20.67 -36.17 -20.46
C SER A 2 20.16 -35.33 -19.29
N SER A 3 20.99 -35.21 -18.25
CA SER A 3 20.79 -34.24 -17.18
C SER A 3 20.96 -32.84 -17.78
N LEU A 4 19.85 -32.12 -17.97
CA LEU A 4 19.83 -30.70 -18.27
C LEU A 4 20.31 -29.93 -17.03
N ILE A 5 21.62 -29.67 -16.97
CA ILE A 5 22.22 -28.74 -16.02
C ILE A 5 21.89 -27.33 -16.54
N MET A 6 20.82 -26.73 -16.03
CA MET A 6 20.57 -25.30 -16.20
C MET A 6 21.62 -24.53 -15.38
N GLN A 7 22.66 -24.04 -16.05
CA GLN A 7 23.59 -23.09 -15.46
C GLN A 7 22.85 -21.77 -15.18
N VAL A 8 22.67 -21.47 -13.89
CA VAL A 8 22.19 -20.17 -13.41
C VAL A 8 23.22 -19.12 -13.77
N VAL A 9 22.92 -18.31 -14.79
CA VAL A 9 23.76 -17.17 -15.18
C VAL A 9 23.53 -16.04 -14.17
N ILE A 10 24.48 -15.85 -13.26
CA ILE A 10 24.50 -14.70 -12.34
C ILE A 10 24.83 -13.45 -13.18
N PRO A 11 23.94 -12.43 -13.27
CA PRO A 11 24.17 -11.26 -14.09
C PRO A 11 25.33 -10.43 -13.52
N LYS A 12 26.36 -10.17 -14.35
CA LYS A 12 27.41 -9.20 -13.99
C LYS A 12 26.83 -7.78 -14.04
N PRO A 13 27.18 -6.91 -13.08
CA PRO A 13 26.62 -5.57 -12.97
C PRO A 13 26.96 -4.72 -14.20
N ALA A 14 25.92 -4.17 -14.83
CA ALA A 14 26.05 -3.25 -15.95
C ALA A 14 26.80 -1.98 -15.49
N LYS A 15 27.92 -1.67 -16.16
CA LYS A 15 28.61 -0.38 -16.00
C LYS A 15 27.72 0.71 -16.58
N PHE A 16 27.01 1.43 -15.72
CA PHE A 16 26.30 2.64 -16.09
C PHE A 16 27.30 3.67 -16.62
N PHE A 17 27.24 3.96 -17.92
CA PHE A 17 27.89 5.13 -18.50
C PHE A 17 27.14 6.38 -18.01
N HIS A 18 27.76 7.13 -17.10
CA HIS A 18 27.32 8.45 -16.70
C HIS A 18 27.35 9.41 -17.91
N ASN A 19 26.20 9.65 -18.52
CA ASN A 19 26.02 10.82 -19.39
C ASN A 19 25.75 12.05 -18.50
N ASN A 20 26.82 12.71 -18.09
CA ASN A 20 26.77 14.05 -17.51
C ASN A 20 26.50 15.07 -18.64
N LEU A 21 25.24 15.43 -18.85
CA LEU A 21 24.86 16.46 -19.81
C LEU A 21 23.93 17.52 -19.20
N PHE A 22 24.21 18.01 -17.98
CA PHE A 22 23.68 19.30 -17.52
C PHE A 22 24.62 19.96 -16.50
N SER A 23 25.68 20.61 -17.00
CA SER A 23 26.36 21.68 -16.26
C SER A 23 26.24 22.97 -17.05
N LEU A 24 25.21 23.76 -16.78
CA LEU A 24 25.12 25.14 -17.23
C LEU A 24 25.17 26.04 -16.00
N SER A 25 26.37 26.55 -15.74
CA SER A 25 26.68 27.57 -14.75
C SER A 25 25.86 28.84 -15.02
N SER A 26 24.97 29.22 -14.11
CA SER A 26 24.34 30.55 -14.14
C SER A 26 25.31 31.58 -13.56
N LYS A 27 25.95 32.34 -14.45
CA LYS A 27 26.76 33.50 -14.07
C LYS A 27 25.84 34.64 -13.61
N ARG A 28 26.04 35.06 -12.36
CA ARG A 28 25.56 36.32 -11.77
C ARG A 28 25.88 37.50 -12.70
N HIS A 29 24.86 38.27 -13.09
CA HIS A 29 25.05 39.63 -13.58
C HIS A 29 24.46 40.64 -12.59
N ARG A 30 25.36 41.42 -11.98
CA ARG A 30 25.11 42.72 -11.34
C ARG A 30 25.20 43.81 -12.41
N PHE A 31 24.20 44.70 -12.47
CA PHE A 31 24.31 46.10 -12.91
C PHE A 31 23.15 46.83 -12.18
N SER A 32 23.39 47.66 -11.16
CA SER A 32 23.96 49.03 -11.14
C SER A 32 23.09 50.10 -11.82
N THR A 33 22.48 50.90 -10.96
CA THR A 33 22.01 52.30 -11.04
C THR A 33 22.47 53.17 -12.22
N THR A 34 21.52 53.90 -12.81
CA THR A 34 21.71 55.27 -13.29
C THR A 34 20.47 56.13 -13.03
N THR A 35 20.73 57.32 -12.50
CA THR A 35 19.84 58.40 -12.10
C THR A 35 19.64 59.40 -13.25
N THR A 36 18.42 59.88 -13.50
CA THR A 36 18.18 61.15 -14.23
C THR A 36 16.87 61.84 -13.82
N THR A 37 17.05 62.92 -13.07
CA THR A 37 16.41 64.26 -13.10
C THR A 37 15.11 64.58 -13.88
N ARG A 38 14.36 65.50 -13.22
CA ARG A 38 13.52 66.62 -13.72
C ARG A 38 12.01 66.39 -13.92
N GLY A 39 11.24 67.05 -13.03
CA GLY A 39 10.33 68.12 -13.46
C GLY A 39 8.83 67.85 -13.36
N GLY A 40 8.14 68.68 -12.57
CA GLY A 40 6.89 69.29 -13.02
C GLY A 40 5.58 68.66 -12.54
N ARG A 41 4.89 69.42 -11.69
CA ARG A 41 3.53 69.27 -11.16
C ARG A 41 2.45 68.99 -12.24
N TRP A 42 1.30 68.55 -11.72
CA TRP A 42 -0.08 68.54 -12.27
C TRP A 42 -0.55 67.25 -12.95
N ALA A 43 -1.22 66.38 -12.18
CA ALA A 43 -2.67 66.14 -12.30
C ALA A 43 -3.09 65.03 -11.33
N ARG A 44 -4.15 65.29 -10.56
CA ARG A 44 -4.86 64.30 -9.75
C ARG A 44 -5.41 63.21 -10.68
N CYS A 45 -4.90 62.00 -10.57
CA CYS A 45 -5.69 60.81 -10.86
C CYS A 45 -5.63 59.97 -9.60
N SER A 46 -6.77 59.88 -8.92
CA SER A 46 -6.99 58.92 -7.86
C SER A 46 -6.75 57.53 -8.46
N LEU A 47 -5.58 56.95 -8.19
CA LEU A 47 -5.41 55.52 -8.30
C LEU A 47 -6.33 54.93 -7.24
N GLN A 48 -7.55 54.63 -7.69
CA GLN A 48 -8.36 53.60 -7.06
C GLN A 48 -7.43 52.43 -6.85
N THR A 49 -7.28 52.06 -5.59
CA THR A 49 -6.71 50.80 -5.13
C THR A 49 -7.00 49.75 -6.19
N GLY A 50 -5.95 49.27 -6.85
CA GLY A 50 -6.08 48.15 -7.75
C GLY A 50 -6.88 47.10 -7.00
N ASN A 51 -7.89 46.55 -7.66
CA ASN A 51 -8.54 45.34 -7.21
C ASN A 51 -7.40 44.34 -6.96
N GLU A 52 -6.98 44.20 -5.70
CA GLU A 52 -6.39 42.97 -5.24
C GLU A 52 -7.47 41.97 -5.57
N ILE A 53 -7.31 41.28 -6.69
CA ILE A 53 -8.00 40.02 -6.90
C ILE A 53 -7.47 39.20 -5.73
N GLN A 54 -8.26 39.17 -4.64
CA GLN A 54 -8.10 38.23 -3.55
C GLN A 54 -8.21 36.85 -4.20
N THR A 55 -7.10 36.37 -4.74
CA THR A 55 -6.91 34.98 -5.05
C THR A 55 -6.62 34.37 -3.68
N GLU A 56 -7.66 34.14 -2.87
CA GLU A 56 -7.53 33.36 -1.64
C GLU A 56 -7.23 31.91 -2.03
N ARG A 57 -6.01 31.65 -2.50
CA ARG A 57 -5.48 30.28 -2.60
C ARG A 57 -5.43 29.73 -1.19
N ARG A 58 -5.88 28.49 -1.00
CA ARG A 58 -5.86 27.86 0.32
C ARG A 58 -4.43 27.48 0.68
N THR A 59 -4.23 27.18 1.95
CA THR A 59 -3.04 26.48 2.43
C THR A 59 -3.49 25.19 3.10
N GLY A 60 -2.78 24.10 2.85
CA GLY A 60 -3.03 22.83 3.53
C GLY A 60 -2.52 22.81 4.97
N GLY A 61 -1.74 23.80 5.39
CA GLY A 61 -1.13 23.84 6.73
C GLY A 61 -0.12 22.71 6.99
N TYR A 62 0.41 22.08 5.93
CA TYR A 62 1.25 20.90 6.05
C TYR A 62 2.57 21.20 6.77
N GLN A 63 2.94 20.30 7.68
CA GLN A 63 4.23 20.37 8.36
C GLN A 63 5.38 20.05 7.40
N PRO A 64 6.58 20.64 7.60
CA PRO A 64 7.78 20.29 6.86
C PRO A 64 8.11 18.80 6.95
N THR A 65 8.87 18.28 5.99
CA THR A 65 9.40 16.91 6.07
C THR A 65 10.16 16.68 7.37
N LEU A 66 10.02 15.47 7.95
CA LEU A 66 10.79 15.04 9.11
C LEU A 66 12.20 14.54 8.72
N TRP A 67 12.51 14.55 7.42
CA TRP A 67 13.66 13.89 6.82
C TRP A 67 14.35 14.82 5.84
N ASP A 68 15.55 15.29 6.20
CA ASP A 68 16.34 16.09 5.25
C ASP A 68 17.06 15.19 4.24
N PHE A 69 17.27 15.74 3.04
CA PHE A 69 17.93 15.05 1.94
C PHE A 69 19.31 14.50 2.33
N SER A 70 20.11 15.26 3.09
CA SER A 70 21.46 14.85 3.44
C SER A 70 21.50 13.66 4.42
N THR A 71 20.58 13.65 5.39
CA THR A 71 20.36 12.51 6.29
C THR A 71 19.99 11.27 5.50
N ILE A 72 19.05 11.37 4.55
CA ILE A 72 18.68 10.23 3.70
C ILE A 72 19.89 9.70 2.93
N GLN A 73 20.68 10.59 2.32
CA GLN A 73 21.88 10.19 1.58
C GLN A 73 22.99 9.61 2.48
N SER A 74 23.02 9.94 3.76
CA SER A 74 24.04 9.46 4.71
C SER A 74 23.85 8.01 5.16
N PHE A 75 22.68 7.40 4.91
CA PHE A 75 22.42 6.03 5.36
C PHE A 75 23.39 5.02 4.75
N ASP A 76 24.00 4.23 5.64
CA ASP A 76 24.85 3.10 5.31
C ASP A 76 24.60 1.93 6.29
N SER A 77 24.81 0.71 5.81
CA SER A 77 24.49 -0.51 6.54
C SER A 77 25.46 -1.63 6.19
N GLU A 78 26.03 -2.27 7.20
CA GLU A 78 26.93 -3.43 7.07
C GLU A 78 26.22 -4.68 6.51
N TYR A 79 24.88 -4.74 6.55
CA TYR A 79 24.11 -5.91 6.11
C TYR A 79 24.08 -6.10 4.59
N LYS A 80 24.72 -5.22 3.83
CA LYS A 80 24.97 -5.39 2.39
C LYS A 80 26.19 -6.28 2.12
N GLU A 81 27.01 -6.54 3.13
CA GLU A 81 28.24 -7.30 3.00
C GLU A 81 27.97 -8.78 2.73
N GLU A 82 28.83 -9.39 1.93
CA GLU A 82 28.75 -10.80 1.50
C GLU A 82 28.68 -11.78 2.68
N LYS A 83 29.32 -11.46 3.81
CA LYS A 83 29.29 -12.27 5.05
C LYS A 83 27.85 -12.53 5.55
N HIS A 84 26.97 -11.54 5.44
CA HIS A 84 25.58 -11.65 5.89
C HIS A 84 24.74 -12.47 4.90
N LEU A 85 24.98 -12.31 3.59
CA LEU A 85 24.34 -13.12 2.54
C LEU A 85 24.70 -14.61 2.71
N MET A 86 25.98 -14.92 2.94
CA MET A 86 26.42 -16.30 3.18
C MET A 86 25.81 -16.90 4.44
N ARG A 87 25.76 -16.12 5.54
CA ARG A 87 25.13 -16.57 6.80
C ARG A 87 23.63 -16.83 6.62
N ALA A 88 22.92 -15.96 5.91
CA ALA A 88 21.51 -16.13 5.61
C ALA A 88 21.26 -17.38 4.76
N ALA A 89 22.05 -17.59 3.69
CA ALA A 89 21.94 -18.78 2.84
C ALA A 89 22.08 -20.09 3.63
N GLY A 90 23.08 -20.18 4.52
CA GLY A 90 23.27 -21.36 5.37
C GLY A 90 22.12 -21.62 6.35
N MET A 91 21.45 -20.58 6.85
CA MET A 91 20.26 -20.74 7.70
C MET A 91 19.01 -21.07 6.89
N ILE A 92 18.87 -20.53 5.68
CA ILE A 92 17.79 -20.89 4.74
C ILE A 92 17.85 -22.40 4.45
N ASP A 93 19.03 -22.96 4.16
CA ASP A 93 19.16 -24.40 3.89
C ASP A 93 18.76 -25.26 5.11
N GLN A 94 19.14 -24.84 6.33
CA GLN A 94 18.71 -25.53 7.56
C GLN A 94 17.20 -25.51 7.74
N VAL A 95 16.54 -24.37 7.52
CA VAL A 95 15.08 -24.25 7.64
C VAL A 95 14.36 -25.06 6.55
N LYS A 96 14.92 -25.14 5.34
CA LYS A 96 14.40 -26.05 4.29
C LYS A 96 14.42 -27.51 4.74
N MET A 97 15.51 -27.95 5.38
CA MET A 97 15.59 -29.30 5.96
C MET A 97 14.53 -29.49 7.06
N MET A 98 14.35 -28.51 7.95
CA MET A 98 13.32 -28.58 9.00
C MET A 98 11.90 -28.76 8.41
N LEU A 99 11.57 -28.04 7.34
CA LEU A 99 10.27 -28.18 6.66
C LEU A 99 10.06 -29.57 6.05
N GLN A 100 11.13 -30.18 5.51
CA GLN A 100 11.07 -31.50 4.88
C GLN A 100 11.02 -32.64 5.90
N GLU A 101 11.80 -32.54 6.97
CA GLU A 101 12.00 -33.58 7.99
C GLU A 101 10.91 -33.61 9.07
N GLU A 102 10.19 -32.51 9.33
CA GLU A 102 9.17 -32.44 10.38
C GLU A 102 7.99 -33.38 10.09
N VAL A 103 7.93 -34.55 10.71
CA VAL A 103 6.90 -35.58 10.42
C VAL A 103 5.51 -35.22 10.93
N ASP A 104 5.42 -34.40 11.98
CA ASP A 104 4.15 -33.98 12.56
C ASP A 104 3.47 -32.96 11.65
N SER A 105 2.28 -33.32 11.17
CA SER A 105 1.55 -32.51 10.21
C SER A 105 1.18 -31.14 10.74
N ILE A 106 0.89 -31.02 12.04
CA ILE A 106 0.44 -29.77 12.65
C ILE A 106 1.64 -28.88 12.92
N ARG A 107 2.73 -29.42 13.49
CA ARG A 107 3.99 -28.67 13.69
C ARG A 107 4.57 -28.16 12.38
N ARG A 108 4.46 -28.94 11.30
CA ARG A 108 4.87 -28.50 9.96
C ARG A 108 4.05 -27.30 9.48
N LEU A 109 2.74 -27.27 9.73
CA LEU A 109 1.88 -26.12 9.40
C LEU A 109 2.15 -24.91 10.31
N GLU A 110 2.41 -25.14 11.61
CA GLU A 110 2.81 -24.10 12.55
C GLU A 110 4.13 -23.43 12.10
N LEU A 111 5.11 -24.22 11.65
CA LEU A 111 6.35 -23.69 11.10
C LEU A 111 6.09 -22.84 9.84
N ILE A 112 5.22 -23.28 8.93
CA ILE A 112 4.84 -22.48 7.75
C ILE A 112 4.21 -21.15 8.17
N ASP A 113 3.32 -21.18 9.15
CA ASP A 113 2.68 -19.97 9.69
C ASP A 113 3.70 -19.02 10.33
N ASP A 114 4.66 -19.56 11.08
CA ASP A 114 5.74 -18.80 11.70
C ASP A 114 6.63 -18.14 10.65
N LEU A 115 7.07 -18.87 9.63
CA LEU A 115 7.89 -18.32 8.55
C LEU A 115 7.16 -17.19 7.81
N ARG A 116 5.84 -17.32 7.60
CA ARG A 116 5.04 -16.26 6.99
C ARG A 116 4.97 -15.03 7.88
N ARG A 117 4.55 -15.18 9.14
CA ARG A 117 4.43 -14.08 10.12
C ARG A 117 5.77 -13.36 10.33
N LEU A 118 6.88 -14.09 10.30
CA LEU A 118 8.23 -13.54 10.42
C LEU A 118 8.72 -12.83 9.14
N GLY A 119 7.96 -12.84 8.05
CA GLY A 119 8.32 -12.18 6.80
C GLY A 119 9.41 -12.90 5.98
N ILE A 120 9.67 -14.18 6.26
CA ILE A 120 10.75 -14.96 5.64
C ILE A 120 10.27 -16.14 4.80
N SER A 121 8.96 -16.34 4.66
CA SER A 121 8.38 -17.42 3.86
C SER A 121 8.75 -17.37 2.37
N CYS A 122 9.14 -16.20 1.84
CA CYS A 122 9.56 -16.05 0.44
C CYS A 122 10.77 -16.92 0.07
N HIS A 123 11.63 -17.28 1.03
CA HIS A 123 12.79 -18.15 0.80
C HIS A 123 12.41 -19.63 0.65
N PHE A 124 11.16 -19.97 0.96
CA PHE A 124 10.65 -21.33 1.06
C PHE A 124 9.37 -21.52 0.23
N GLU A 125 9.07 -20.62 -0.71
CA GLU A 125 7.79 -20.63 -1.45
C GLU A 125 7.54 -21.98 -2.15
N ARG A 126 8.59 -22.56 -2.75
CA ARG A 126 8.50 -23.87 -3.42
C ARG A 126 8.17 -24.98 -2.42
N GLU A 127 8.94 -25.08 -1.34
CA GLU A 127 8.77 -26.10 -0.30
C GLU A 127 7.38 -25.99 0.36
N ILE A 128 6.93 -24.77 0.65
CA ILE A 128 5.62 -24.51 1.26
C ILE A 128 4.50 -24.94 0.31
N VAL A 129 4.56 -24.58 -0.97
CA VAL A 129 3.55 -24.98 -1.96
C VAL A 129 3.52 -26.50 -2.12
N GLU A 130 4.66 -27.18 -2.18
CA GLU A 130 4.74 -28.64 -2.23
C GLU A 130 4.06 -29.30 -1.01
N ILE A 131 4.33 -28.79 0.19
CA ILE A 131 3.71 -29.28 1.43
C ILE A 131 2.20 -29.06 1.43
N LEU A 132 1.75 -27.84 1.13
CA LEU A 132 0.33 -27.49 1.14
C LEU A 132 -0.45 -28.26 0.06
N ASN A 133 0.13 -28.43 -1.13
CA ASN A 133 -0.46 -29.22 -2.21
C ASN A 133 -0.66 -30.69 -1.79
N SER A 134 0.32 -31.30 -1.13
CA SER A 134 0.17 -32.67 -0.62
C SER A 134 -1.01 -32.79 0.35
N LYS A 135 -1.16 -31.80 1.25
CA LYS A 135 -2.26 -31.77 2.23
C LYS A 135 -3.59 -31.48 1.58
N TYR A 136 -3.66 -30.67 0.53
CA TYR A 136 -4.90 -30.40 -0.19
C TYR A 136 -5.55 -31.70 -0.71
N TYR A 137 -4.75 -32.62 -1.26
CA TYR A 137 -5.24 -33.90 -1.80
C TYR A 137 -5.47 -35.00 -0.77
N THR A 138 -4.79 -35.01 0.38
CA THR A 138 -4.99 -36.02 1.43
C THR A 138 -6.17 -35.73 2.36
N ASN A 139 -7.03 -34.76 2.03
CA ASN A 139 -8.13 -34.27 2.89
C ASN A 139 -9.18 -35.32 3.31
N ASN A 140 -9.14 -36.51 2.71
CA ASN A 140 -10.07 -37.61 2.96
C ASN A 140 -9.75 -38.43 4.21
N GLU A 141 -8.62 -38.21 4.90
CA GLU A 141 -8.34 -38.92 6.14
C GLU A 141 -9.18 -38.35 7.29
N ILE A 142 -10.03 -39.22 7.83
CA ILE A 142 -11.02 -39.01 8.89
C ILE A 142 -10.29 -39.02 10.26
N ASP A 143 -9.20 -38.26 10.39
CA ASP A 143 -8.66 -38.01 11.72
C ASP A 143 -9.62 -37.10 12.49
N GLU A 144 -9.63 -37.23 13.82
CA GLU A 144 -10.36 -36.37 14.73
C GLU A 144 -10.02 -34.90 14.43
N ARG A 145 -10.91 -34.23 13.69
CA ARG A 145 -10.72 -32.83 13.30
C ARG A 145 -10.92 -31.96 14.54
N ASP A 146 -9.82 -31.49 15.13
CA ASP A 146 -9.88 -30.41 16.11
C ASP A 146 -10.00 -29.04 15.39
N LEU A 147 -10.53 -28.06 16.12
CA LEU A 147 -10.85 -26.73 15.57
C LEU A 147 -9.58 -25.98 15.17
N TYR A 148 -8.52 -26.07 15.98
CA TYR A 148 -7.25 -25.40 15.74
C TYR A 148 -6.60 -25.86 14.43
N SER A 149 -6.40 -27.17 14.28
CA SER A 149 -5.76 -27.77 13.10
C SER A 149 -6.56 -27.48 11.84
N THR A 150 -7.90 -27.58 11.92
CA THR A 150 -8.78 -27.31 10.78
C THR A 150 -8.70 -25.86 10.34
N ALA A 151 -8.80 -24.92 11.29
CA ALA A 151 -8.77 -23.49 10.99
C ALA A 151 -7.40 -23.02 10.49
N LEU A 152 -6.30 -23.49 11.10
CA LEU A 152 -4.94 -23.20 10.67
C LEU A 152 -4.70 -23.67 9.23
N ARG A 153 -5.05 -24.93 8.94
CA ARG A 153 -4.88 -25.52 7.61
C ARG A 153 -5.72 -24.80 6.56
N PHE A 154 -6.99 -24.53 6.87
CA PHE A 154 -7.88 -23.78 5.98
C PHE A 154 -7.31 -22.41 5.64
N ARG A 155 -6.84 -21.68 6.66
CA ARG A 155 -6.25 -20.35 6.50
C ARG A 155 -5.03 -20.41 5.61
N LEU A 156 -4.06 -21.28 5.91
CA LEU A 156 -2.83 -21.40 5.13
C LEU A 156 -3.10 -21.81 3.68
N LEU A 157 -4.00 -22.76 3.44
CA LEU A 157 -4.35 -23.18 2.08
C LEU A 157 -4.92 -22.00 1.26
N ARG A 158 -5.93 -21.28 1.78
CA ARG A 158 -6.49 -20.12 1.07
C ARG A 158 -5.50 -18.98 0.89
N GLN A 159 -4.61 -18.79 1.86
CA GLN A 159 -3.55 -17.79 1.80
C GLN A 159 -2.45 -18.10 0.78
N TYR A 160 -2.40 -19.33 0.27
CA TYR A 160 -1.53 -19.81 -0.81
C TYR A 160 -2.35 -20.23 -2.04
N ASP A 161 -3.50 -19.58 -2.25
CA ASP A 161 -4.32 -19.64 -3.46
C ASP A 161 -5.04 -20.99 -3.70
N PHE A 162 -5.09 -21.86 -2.69
CA PHE A 162 -5.88 -23.09 -2.77
C PHE A 162 -7.36 -22.82 -2.48
N SER A 163 -8.23 -23.29 -3.37
CA SER A 163 -9.68 -23.20 -3.22
C SER A 163 -10.21 -24.25 -2.23
N VAL A 164 -10.29 -23.89 -0.95
CA VAL A 164 -10.85 -24.75 0.10
C VAL A 164 -12.25 -24.28 0.49
N SER A 165 -13.23 -25.19 0.51
CA SER A 165 -14.61 -24.90 0.90
C SER A 165 -14.74 -24.61 2.41
N GLN A 166 -15.58 -23.63 2.76
CA GLN A 166 -15.97 -23.33 4.16
C GLN A 166 -16.70 -24.49 4.85
N GLU A 167 -17.26 -25.44 4.09
CA GLU A 167 -17.95 -26.63 4.60
C GLU A 167 -17.06 -27.51 5.47
N VAL A 168 -15.72 -27.35 5.37
CA VAL A 168 -14.78 -27.98 6.30
C VAL A 168 -15.11 -27.68 7.78
N PHE A 169 -15.79 -26.56 8.05
CA PHE A 169 -16.21 -26.16 9.39
C PHE A 169 -17.58 -26.70 9.82
N ASP A 170 -18.32 -27.40 8.96
CA ASP A 170 -19.66 -27.89 9.27
C ASP A 170 -19.67 -28.89 10.43
N CYS A 171 -18.59 -29.66 10.60
CA CYS A 171 -18.44 -30.58 11.73
C CYS A 171 -18.36 -29.87 13.10
N PHE A 172 -18.06 -28.57 13.12
CA PHE A 172 -18.01 -27.73 14.32
C PHE A 172 -19.31 -26.96 14.58
N LYS A 173 -20.31 -27.07 13.70
CA LYS A 173 -21.63 -26.47 13.89
C LYS A 173 -22.48 -27.23 14.90
N ASN A 174 -23.39 -26.51 15.53
CA ASN A 174 -24.43 -27.09 16.37
C ASN A 174 -25.39 -27.97 15.54
N ALA A 175 -26.26 -28.74 16.21
CA ALA A 175 -27.17 -29.67 15.54
C ALA A 175 -28.15 -29.02 14.55
N LYS A 176 -28.42 -27.70 14.69
CA LYS A 176 -29.29 -26.95 13.77
C LYS A 176 -28.53 -26.39 12.56
N GLY A 177 -27.19 -26.41 12.57
CA GLY A 177 -26.35 -25.79 11.55
C GLY A 177 -26.37 -24.26 11.55
N THR A 178 -27.01 -23.62 12.54
CA THR A 178 -27.22 -22.16 12.57
C THR A 178 -26.10 -21.39 13.25
N ASP A 179 -25.24 -22.08 14.02
CA ASP A 179 -24.12 -21.50 14.78
C ASP A 179 -23.09 -22.60 15.11
N PHE A 180 -21.93 -22.24 15.64
CA PHE A 180 -20.90 -23.15 16.13
C PHE A 180 -21.28 -23.78 17.49
N LYS A 181 -20.69 -24.95 17.80
CA LYS A 181 -20.95 -25.68 19.05
C LYS A 181 -20.46 -24.86 20.26
N PRO A 182 -21.30 -24.62 21.28
CA PRO A 182 -20.88 -23.93 22.51
C PRO A 182 -19.74 -24.62 23.27
N SER A 183 -19.50 -25.92 23.04
CA SER A 183 -18.38 -26.66 23.64
C SER A 183 -17.00 -26.21 23.14
N LEU A 184 -16.92 -25.46 22.03
CA LEU A 184 -15.66 -24.95 21.47
C LEU A 184 -15.09 -23.76 22.25
N VAL A 185 -15.82 -23.25 23.23
CA VAL A 185 -15.45 -22.05 24.01
C VAL A 185 -14.16 -22.23 24.80
N ASP A 186 -13.79 -23.48 25.13
CA ASP A 186 -12.58 -23.80 25.88
C ASP A 186 -11.32 -23.89 25.01
N ASP A 187 -11.48 -24.08 23.69
CA ASP A 187 -10.36 -24.11 22.75
C ASP A 187 -10.00 -22.69 22.28
N THR A 188 -9.35 -21.91 23.15
CA THR A 188 -8.98 -20.53 22.85
C THR A 188 -8.05 -20.42 21.64
N ARG A 189 -7.13 -21.39 21.46
CA ARG A 189 -6.20 -21.41 20.31
C ARG A 189 -6.96 -21.68 19.02
N GLY A 190 -7.90 -22.63 19.03
CA GLY A 190 -8.78 -22.94 17.91
C GLY A 190 -9.70 -21.77 17.57
N LEU A 191 -10.26 -21.08 18.56
CA LEU A 191 -11.06 -19.87 18.34
C LEU A 191 -10.26 -18.75 17.68
N LEU A 192 -9.00 -18.54 18.09
CA LEU A 192 -8.12 -17.55 17.47
C LEU A 192 -7.86 -17.88 15.99
N GLN A 193 -7.56 -19.14 15.68
CA GLN A 193 -7.37 -19.55 14.29
C GLN A 193 -8.66 -19.49 13.47
N LEU A 194 -9.81 -19.83 14.08
CA LEU A 194 -11.12 -19.71 13.44
C LEU A 194 -11.46 -18.25 13.11
N TYR A 195 -11.17 -17.34 14.05
CA TYR A 195 -11.30 -15.90 13.83
C TYR A 195 -10.43 -15.45 12.66
N GLU A 196 -9.13 -15.78 12.66
CA GLU A 196 -8.20 -15.43 11.58
C GLU A 196 -8.63 -16.01 10.22
N ALA A 197 -9.07 -17.28 10.20
CA ALA A 197 -9.60 -17.94 9.01
C ALA A 197 -10.86 -17.25 8.46
N SER A 198 -11.71 -16.70 9.33
CA SER A 198 -12.95 -16.04 8.93
C SER A 198 -12.75 -14.81 8.05
N PHE A 199 -11.57 -14.17 8.08
CA PHE A 199 -11.24 -13.00 7.25
C PHE A 199 -10.85 -13.36 5.82
N LEU A 200 -10.67 -14.65 5.53
CA LEU A 200 -10.54 -15.17 4.18
C LEU A 200 -11.88 -15.50 3.52
N SER A 201 -13.00 -15.05 4.11
CA SER A 201 -14.33 -15.24 3.55
C SER A 201 -14.48 -14.55 2.20
N ALA A 202 -14.95 -15.27 1.20
CA ALA A 202 -15.39 -14.76 -0.09
C ALA A 202 -16.88 -14.36 -0.04
N GLN A 203 -17.33 -13.61 -1.04
CA GLN A 203 -18.74 -13.23 -1.17
C GLN A 203 -19.65 -14.45 -1.21
N GLY A 204 -20.71 -14.45 -0.39
CA GLY A 204 -21.67 -15.56 -0.28
C GLY A 204 -21.29 -16.62 0.77
N GLU A 205 -20.16 -16.47 1.47
CA GLU A 205 -19.72 -17.44 2.47
C GLU A 205 -20.26 -17.17 3.88
N GLU A 206 -21.44 -17.70 4.17
CA GLU A 206 -22.15 -17.47 5.43
C GLU A 206 -21.54 -18.19 6.64
N THR A 207 -20.94 -19.37 6.47
CA THR A 207 -20.33 -20.13 7.58
C THR A 207 -19.18 -19.38 8.20
N LEU A 208 -18.36 -18.71 7.39
CA LEU A 208 -17.24 -17.92 7.89
C LEU A 208 -17.69 -16.63 8.57
N ARG A 209 -18.82 -16.05 8.13
CA ARG A 209 -19.46 -14.93 8.84
C ARG A 209 -19.88 -15.37 10.25
N LEU A 210 -20.58 -16.51 10.36
CA LEU A 210 -20.95 -17.10 11.66
C LEU A 210 -19.71 -17.44 12.50
N ALA A 211 -18.66 -17.96 11.88
CA ALA A 211 -17.40 -18.29 12.55
C ALA A 211 -16.77 -17.04 13.17
N ARG A 212 -16.79 -15.91 12.45
CA ARG A 212 -16.29 -14.63 12.95
C ARG A 212 -17.07 -14.14 14.15
N ASP A 213 -18.40 -14.08 14.03
CA ASP A 213 -19.29 -13.60 15.11
C ASP A 213 -19.11 -14.45 16.38
N PHE A 214 -19.09 -15.77 16.21
CA PHE A 214 -18.88 -16.74 17.28
C PHE A 214 -17.51 -16.57 17.94
N ALA A 215 -16.43 -16.60 17.17
CA ALA A 215 -15.08 -16.50 17.71
C ALA A 215 -14.82 -15.15 18.38
N THR A 216 -15.25 -14.03 17.76
CA THR A 216 -15.10 -12.67 18.31
C THR A 216 -15.71 -12.57 19.71
N LYS A 217 -16.94 -13.06 19.88
CA LYS A 217 -17.67 -13.03 21.16
C LYS A 217 -16.91 -13.72 22.29
N PHE A 218 -16.23 -14.84 22.02
CA PHE A 218 -15.49 -15.59 23.04
C PHE A 218 -14.08 -15.07 23.24
N LEU A 219 -13.39 -14.65 22.18
CA LEU A 219 -12.06 -14.04 22.27
C LEU A 219 -12.10 -12.73 23.09
N GLN A 220 -13.08 -11.86 22.86
CA GLN A 220 -13.28 -10.64 23.65
C GLN A 220 -13.47 -10.93 25.15
N LYS A 221 -14.15 -12.03 25.50
CA LYS A 221 -14.30 -12.46 26.90
C LYS A 221 -12.99 -13.02 27.47
N ARG A 222 -12.21 -13.74 26.67
CA ARG A 222 -10.92 -14.34 27.08
C ARG A 222 -9.89 -13.27 27.41
N VAL A 223 -9.85 -12.15 26.68
CA VAL A 223 -8.97 -11.00 26.95
C VAL A 223 -9.07 -10.52 28.41
N LEU A 224 -10.23 -10.69 29.06
CA LEU A 224 -10.47 -10.23 30.43
C LEU A 224 -10.02 -11.23 31.52
N VAL A 225 -9.75 -12.49 31.17
CA VAL A 225 -9.57 -13.57 32.16
C VAL A 225 -8.37 -14.48 31.95
N ASP A 226 -7.82 -14.54 30.74
CA ASP A 226 -6.71 -15.43 30.43
C ASP A 226 -5.42 -15.00 31.16
N LYS A 227 -4.50 -15.94 31.36
CA LYS A 227 -3.23 -15.71 32.06
C LYS A 227 -2.02 -15.92 31.15
N ASP A 228 -2.20 -16.53 29.98
CA ASP A 228 -1.14 -16.66 29.00
C ASP A 228 -0.93 -15.32 28.29
N ILE A 229 0.12 -14.60 28.69
CA ILE A 229 0.47 -13.28 28.16
C ILE A 229 0.75 -13.32 26.65
N ASN A 230 1.34 -14.41 26.14
CA ASN A 230 1.67 -14.53 24.72
C ASN A 230 0.40 -14.77 23.89
N LEU A 231 -0.51 -15.61 24.41
CA LEU A 231 -1.81 -15.86 23.77
C LEU A 231 -2.68 -14.60 23.80
N LEU A 232 -2.77 -13.93 24.96
CA LEU A 232 -3.50 -12.65 25.10
C LEU A 232 -3.03 -11.61 24.09
N SER A 233 -1.71 -11.40 24.00
CA SER A 233 -1.13 -10.46 23.04
C SER A 233 -1.47 -10.83 21.59
N SER A 234 -1.55 -12.13 21.28
CA SER A 234 -1.96 -12.59 19.95
C SER A 234 -3.45 -12.35 19.68
N ILE A 235 -4.31 -12.52 20.69
CA ILE A 235 -5.75 -12.25 20.60
C ILE A 235 -6.01 -10.76 20.42
N GLU A 236 -5.40 -9.90 21.24
CA GLU A 236 -5.56 -8.45 21.16
C GLU A 236 -5.16 -7.93 19.78
N ARG A 237 -4.02 -8.38 19.25
CA ARG A 237 -3.58 -8.02 17.90
C ARG A 237 -4.54 -8.51 16.82
N ALA A 238 -5.02 -9.75 16.90
CA ALA A 238 -5.97 -10.26 15.92
C ALA A 238 -7.27 -9.44 15.93
N LEU A 239 -7.80 -9.12 17.13
CA LEU A 239 -9.03 -8.34 17.30
C LEU A 239 -8.88 -6.87 16.85
N GLU A 240 -7.68 -6.29 16.98
CA GLU A 240 -7.36 -4.96 16.45
C GLU A 240 -7.37 -4.95 14.92
N LEU A 241 -6.66 -5.90 14.30
CA LEU A 241 -6.64 -6.08 12.85
C LEU A 241 -6.22 -7.53 12.54
N PRO A 242 -7.02 -8.30 11.78
CA PRO A 242 -6.71 -9.70 11.49
C PRO A 242 -5.48 -9.83 10.59
N THR A 243 -4.76 -10.93 10.70
CA THR A 243 -3.50 -11.17 9.97
C THR A 243 -3.70 -11.10 8.45
N HIS A 244 -4.84 -11.56 7.93
CA HIS A 244 -5.15 -11.50 6.49
C HIS A 244 -5.24 -10.07 5.94
N TRP A 245 -5.54 -9.08 6.78
CA TRP A 245 -5.63 -7.67 6.42
C TRP A 245 -4.33 -6.89 6.69
N ARG A 246 -3.29 -7.55 7.24
CA ARG A 246 -1.99 -6.94 7.56
C ARG A 246 -0.97 -7.19 6.44
N VAL A 247 -0.17 -6.17 6.16
CA VAL A 247 1.10 -6.31 5.42
C VAL A 247 2.17 -6.96 6.30
N GLN A 248 3.00 -7.83 5.75
CA GLN A 248 4.01 -8.58 6.51
C GLN A 248 5.17 -7.67 6.93
N MET A 249 5.79 -6.96 5.99
CA MET A 249 7.06 -6.26 6.24
C MET A 249 6.96 -5.21 7.37
N PRO A 250 5.99 -4.27 7.36
CA PRO A 250 5.80 -3.36 8.49
C PRO A 250 5.46 -4.01 9.83
N ASN A 251 4.94 -5.25 9.83
CA ASN A 251 4.64 -5.99 11.05
C ASN A 251 5.77 -6.94 11.50
N ALA A 252 6.79 -7.20 10.66
CA ALA A 252 7.80 -8.22 10.88
C ALA A 252 8.52 -8.08 12.23
N ARG A 253 8.93 -6.86 12.61
CA ARG A 253 9.57 -6.59 13.91
C ARG A 253 8.73 -7.10 15.09
N SER A 254 7.44 -6.76 15.10
CA SER A 254 6.53 -7.17 16.16
C SER A 254 6.30 -8.69 16.20
N PHE A 255 6.33 -9.36 15.04
CA PHE A 255 6.26 -10.81 14.96
C PHE A 255 7.55 -11.48 15.44
N ILE A 256 8.72 -10.93 15.14
CA ILE A 256 10.01 -11.40 15.67
C ILE A 256 10.03 -11.30 17.20
N ASP A 257 9.58 -10.17 17.77
CA ASP A 257 9.50 -9.98 19.22
C ASP A 257 8.54 -10.97 19.88
N ALA A 258 7.37 -11.22 19.27
CA ALA A 258 6.42 -12.22 19.76
C ALA A 258 6.99 -13.64 19.68
N TYR A 259 7.65 -13.98 18.57
CA TYR A 259 8.28 -15.29 18.36
C TYR A 259 9.41 -15.54 19.37
N LYS A 260 10.25 -14.53 19.66
CA LYS A 260 11.31 -14.61 20.65
C LYS A 260 10.82 -14.97 22.07
N ARG A 261 9.59 -14.60 22.42
CA ARG A 261 8.99 -14.87 23.75
C ARG A 261 8.33 -16.25 23.86
N ARG A 262 8.21 -16.99 22.76
CA ARG A 262 7.58 -18.30 22.74
C ARG A 262 8.48 -19.38 23.33
N PRO A 263 7.96 -20.29 24.17
CA PRO A 263 8.74 -21.42 24.70
C PRO A 263 9.22 -22.40 23.61
N ASP A 264 8.48 -22.52 22.51
CA ASP A 264 8.75 -23.42 21.39
C ASP A 264 9.52 -22.76 20.23
N MET A 265 10.07 -21.56 20.45
CA MET A 265 10.84 -20.82 19.45
C MET A 265 12.08 -21.59 18.97
N ASN A 266 12.26 -21.66 17.65
CA ASN A 266 13.45 -22.26 17.05
C ASN A 266 14.55 -21.19 16.87
N PRO A 267 15.77 -21.41 17.40
CA PRO A 267 16.83 -20.41 17.37
C PRO A 267 17.34 -20.11 15.95
N THR A 268 17.37 -21.09 15.05
CA THR A 268 17.78 -20.88 13.66
C THR A 268 16.76 -20.03 12.91
N VAL A 269 15.46 -20.32 13.10
CA VAL A 269 14.36 -19.54 12.50
C VAL A 269 14.40 -18.09 13.01
N LEU A 270 14.58 -17.89 14.32
CA LEU A 270 14.67 -16.56 14.92
C LEU A 270 15.88 -15.78 14.38
N GLU A 271 17.07 -16.38 14.35
CA GLU A 271 18.27 -15.72 13.85
C GLU A 271 18.20 -15.42 12.36
N LEU A 272 17.58 -16.29 11.57
CA LEU A 272 17.28 -16.02 10.17
C LEU A 272 16.36 -14.81 10.05
N ALA A 273 15.24 -14.75 10.79
CA ALA A 273 14.30 -13.63 10.72
C ALA A 273 14.95 -12.28 11.06
N LYS A 274 15.79 -12.23 12.10
CA LYS A 274 16.52 -10.99 12.47
C LYS A 274 17.53 -10.56 11.40
N LEU A 275 18.30 -11.52 10.88
CA LEU A 275 19.29 -11.24 9.84
C LEU A 275 18.60 -10.77 8.57
N ASP A 276 17.54 -11.47 8.18
CA ASP A 276 16.71 -11.20 7.02
C ASP A 276 16.14 -9.77 7.07
N PHE A 277 15.48 -9.41 8.19
CA PHE A 277 14.93 -8.08 8.43
C PHE A 277 15.97 -6.97 8.21
N ASN A 278 17.15 -7.11 8.82
CA ASN A 278 18.21 -6.12 8.71
C ASN A 278 18.79 -6.02 7.28
N MET A 279 18.85 -7.13 6.55
CA MET A 279 19.23 -7.14 5.13
C MET A 279 18.18 -6.44 4.26
N VAL A 280 16.87 -6.66 4.50
CA VAL A 280 15.82 -5.93 3.78
C VAL A 280 15.90 -4.44 4.08
N GLN A 281 16.07 -4.06 5.36
CA GLN A 281 16.22 -2.66 5.75
C GLN A 281 17.39 -1.99 5.03
N ALA A 282 18.53 -2.66 4.93
CA ALA A 282 19.70 -2.14 4.21
C ALA A 282 19.41 -1.89 2.72
N GLN A 283 18.65 -2.79 2.09
CA GLN A 283 18.17 -2.63 0.72
C GLN A 283 17.20 -1.44 0.62
N PHE A 284 16.24 -1.34 1.53
CA PHE A 284 15.27 -0.25 1.55
C PHE A 284 15.93 1.13 1.66
N GLN A 285 16.98 1.25 2.48
CA GLN A 285 17.75 2.48 2.59
C GLN A 285 18.45 2.86 1.27
N GLN A 286 18.92 1.90 0.46
CA GLN A 286 19.51 2.21 -0.85
C GLN A 286 18.47 2.68 -1.86
N GLU A 287 17.33 2.00 -1.88
CA GLU A 287 16.22 2.36 -2.76
C GLU A 287 15.65 3.75 -2.40
N LEU A 288 15.48 4.04 -1.10
CA LEU A 288 15.06 5.35 -0.62
C LEU A 288 16.07 6.45 -0.98
N LYS A 289 17.38 6.16 -0.94
CA LYS A 289 18.43 7.08 -1.42
C LYS A 289 18.30 7.39 -2.90
N GLU A 290 17.88 6.44 -3.70
CA GLU A 290 17.62 6.65 -5.13
C GLU A 290 16.34 7.46 -5.37
N ALA A 291 15.23 7.08 -4.72
CA ALA A 291 13.96 7.79 -4.83
C ALA A 291 14.08 9.26 -4.37
N SER A 292 14.81 9.53 -3.28
CA SER A 292 15.04 10.89 -2.79
C SER A 292 15.94 11.72 -3.72
N ARG A 293 16.93 11.12 -4.39
CA ARG A 293 17.73 11.79 -5.44
C ARG A 293 16.87 12.19 -6.62
N TRP A 294 16.01 11.27 -7.08
CA TRP A 294 15.03 11.58 -8.12
C TRP A 294 14.11 12.72 -7.67
N TRP A 295 13.51 12.62 -6.48
CA TRP A 295 12.58 13.62 -5.98
C TRP A 295 13.20 15.02 -5.92
N ASN A 296 14.39 15.13 -5.35
CA ASN A 296 15.13 16.39 -5.31
C ASN A 296 15.47 16.92 -6.72
N SER A 297 15.76 16.04 -7.69
CA SER A 297 16.06 16.43 -9.06
C SER A 297 14.86 16.98 -9.84
N THR A 298 13.62 16.68 -9.41
CA THR A 298 12.42 17.22 -10.05
C THR A 298 12.23 18.71 -9.79
N GLY A 299 12.79 19.23 -8.69
CA GLY A 299 12.56 20.61 -8.24
C GLY A 299 11.17 20.87 -7.66
N LEU A 300 10.23 19.92 -7.72
CA LEU A 300 8.83 20.13 -7.31
C LEU A 300 8.71 20.63 -5.86
N VAL A 301 9.45 20.02 -4.94
CA VAL A 301 9.43 20.43 -3.52
C VAL A 301 9.90 21.87 -3.28
N HIS A 302 10.80 22.39 -4.12
CA HIS A 302 11.35 23.75 -3.98
C HIS A 302 10.50 24.78 -4.71
N GLU A 303 9.95 24.41 -5.86
CA GLU A 303 9.15 25.28 -6.72
C GLU A 303 7.68 25.37 -6.28
N LEU A 304 7.20 24.37 -5.51
CA LEU A 304 5.81 24.25 -5.07
C LEU A 304 5.72 24.19 -3.54
N PRO A 305 5.95 25.28 -2.80
CA PRO A 305 6.02 25.25 -1.34
C PRO A 305 4.71 24.88 -0.63
N PHE A 306 3.60 24.76 -1.38
CA PHE A 306 2.30 24.34 -0.86
C PHE A 306 2.10 22.83 -0.89
N VAL A 307 2.95 22.05 -1.57
CA VAL A 307 2.83 20.59 -1.65
C VAL A 307 3.54 19.89 -0.50
N ARG A 308 3.03 18.72 -0.14
CA ARG A 308 3.59 17.85 0.91
C ARG A 308 4.92 17.25 0.46
N ASP A 309 6.01 17.52 1.19
CA ASP A 309 7.26 16.75 1.06
C ASP A 309 7.19 15.49 1.92
N ARG A 310 6.84 14.37 1.29
CA ARG A 310 6.55 13.09 1.95
C ARG A 310 7.26 11.92 1.28
N ILE A 311 8.47 12.14 0.75
CA ILE A 311 9.16 11.12 -0.04
C ILE A 311 9.46 9.84 0.76
N VAL A 312 9.71 9.96 2.07
CA VAL A 312 9.97 8.81 2.95
C VAL A 312 8.68 8.06 3.23
N GLU A 313 7.56 8.76 3.48
CA GLU A 313 6.24 8.18 3.66
C GLU A 313 5.75 7.53 2.35
N CYS A 314 5.96 8.18 1.20
CA CYS A 314 5.70 7.63 -0.14
C CYS A 314 6.45 6.33 -0.35
N TYR A 315 7.72 6.26 0.08
CA TYR A 315 8.52 5.04 0.01
C TYR A 315 8.04 3.98 1.01
N TYR A 316 7.68 4.37 2.23
CA TYR A 316 7.19 3.48 3.27
C TYR A 316 5.95 2.71 2.80
N TRP A 317 4.99 3.37 2.13
CA TRP A 317 3.87 2.72 1.45
C TRP A 317 4.31 1.53 0.60
N THR A 318 5.36 1.70 -0.20
CA THR A 318 5.82 0.68 -1.14
C THR A 318 6.37 -0.58 -0.46
N THR A 319 6.84 -0.47 0.80
CA THR A 319 7.39 -1.60 1.55
C THR A 319 6.34 -2.65 1.91
N GLY A 320 5.08 -2.23 2.09
CA GLY A 320 3.95 -3.13 2.33
C GLY A 320 3.21 -3.51 1.05
N VAL A 321 3.21 -2.65 0.02
CA VAL A 321 2.59 -2.98 -1.28
C VAL A 321 3.42 -4.00 -2.06
N VAL A 322 4.73 -3.79 -2.15
CA VAL A 322 5.68 -4.58 -2.94
C VAL A 322 6.70 -5.22 -1.99
N GLU A 323 6.28 -6.29 -1.31
CA GLU A 323 7.02 -6.89 -0.19
C GLU A 323 8.23 -7.72 -0.65
N ARG A 324 8.18 -8.31 -1.84
CA ARG A 324 9.22 -9.24 -2.32
C ARG A 324 10.54 -8.51 -2.56
N ARG A 325 11.63 -9.11 -2.07
CA ARG A 325 13.00 -8.55 -2.16
C ARG A 325 13.42 -8.19 -3.58
N GLN A 326 13.10 -9.03 -4.57
CA GLN A 326 13.51 -8.83 -5.96
C GLN A 326 12.90 -7.60 -6.64
N HIS A 327 11.84 -7.01 -6.08
CA HIS A 327 11.06 -5.93 -6.70
C HIS A 327 11.47 -4.54 -6.23
N GLY A 328 12.78 -4.30 -6.10
CA GLY A 328 13.33 -3.01 -5.66
C GLY A 328 13.09 -1.87 -6.65
N TYR A 329 13.18 -2.16 -7.95
CA TYR A 329 12.84 -1.19 -8.98
C TYR A 329 11.38 -0.76 -8.90
N GLU A 330 10.46 -1.72 -8.70
CA GLU A 330 9.03 -1.46 -8.58
C GLU A 330 8.71 -0.60 -7.35
N ARG A 331 9.41 -0.80 -6.21
CA ARG A 331 9.30 0.08 -5.04
C ARG A 331 9.74 1.51 -5.35
N ILE A 332 10.87 1.69 -6.04
CA ILE A 332 11.34 3.02 -6.45
C ILE A 332 10.33 3.67 -7.40
N MET A 333 9.88 2.96 -8.43
CA MET A 333 8.86 3.44 -9.38
C MET A 333 7.58 3.86 -8.65
N LEU A 334 7.06 3.00 -7.77
CA LEU A 334 5.85 3.28 -7.02
C LEU A 334 6.00 4.50 -6.10
N THR A 335 7.18 4.69 -5.51
CA THR A 335 7.49 5.89 -4.72
C THR A 335 7.37 7.15 -5.56
N LYS A 336 7.83 7.12 -6.82
CA LYS A 336 7.68 8.24 -7.76
C LYS A 336 6.22 8.51 -8.09
N ILE A 337 5.44 7.45 -8.32
CA ILE A 337 3.98 7.55 -8.59
C ILE A 337 3.29 8.22 -7.40
N ASN A 338 3.53 7.72 -6.18
CA ASN A 338 2.94 8.27 -4.96
C ASN A 338 3.26 9.76 -4.82
N ALA A 339 4.53 10.15 -5.00
CA ALA A 339 4.93 11.55 -4.93
C ALA A 339 4.22 12.43 -5.98
N LEU A 340 4.08 11.94 -7.22
CA LEU A 340 3.38 12.66 -8.29
C LEU A 340 1.87 12.76 -8.03
N VAL A 341 1.23 11.68 -7.60
CA VAL A 341 -0.19 11.66 -7.21
C VAL A 341 -0.42 12.70 -6.12
N THR A 342 0.33 12.67 -5.03
CA THR A 342 0.21 13.61 -3.91
C THR A 342 0.46 15.06 -4.32
N THR A 343 1.48 15.30 -5.15
CA THR A 343 1.78 16.66 -5.64
C THR A 343 0.62 17.22 -6.46
N ILE A 344 0.02 16.41 -7.33
CA ILE A 344 -1.07 16.86 -8.17
C ILE A 344 -2.36 17.00 -7.36
N ASP A 345 -2.63 16.10 -6.42
CA ASP A 345 -3.72 16.22 -5.45
C ASP A 345 -3.64 17.56 -4.70
N ASP A 346 -2.45 17.94 -4.19
CA ASP A 346 -2.23 19.23 -3.54
C ASP A 346 -2.48 20.44 -4.46
N VAL A 347 -2.19 20.31 -5.76
CA VAL A 347 -2.53 21.34 -6.75
C VAL A 347 -4.04 21.50 -6.87
N PHE A 348 -4.80 20.40 -6.87
CA PHE A 348 -6.25 20.41 -7.06
C PHE A 348 -7.03 20.80 -5.80
N ASP A 349 -6.64 20.29 -4.63
CA ASP A 349 -7.35 20.50 -3.38
C ASP A 349 -6.98 21.85 -2.71
N ILE A 350 -5.70 22.24 -2.78
CA ILE A 350 -5.20 23.37 -1.98
C ILE A 350 -4.99 24.64 -2.80
N TYR A 351 -4.21 24.57 -3.88
CA TYR A 351 -3.60 25.77 -4.42
C TYR A 351 -4.23 26.30 -5.72
N GLY A 352 -4.67 25.42 -6.61
CA GLY A 352 -5.14 25.78 -7.94
C GLY A 352 -6.50 26.48 -7.93
N THR A 353 -6.64 27.52 -8.75
CA THR A 353 -7.96 28.12 -9.04
C THR A 353 -8.76 27.21 -9.96
N LEU A 354 -10.10 27.25 -9.89
CA LEU A 354 -10.94 26.39 -10.73
C LEU A 354 -10.64 26.52 -12.22
N GLU A 355 -10.33 27.73 -12.70
CA GLU A 355 -9.92 28.01 -14.08
C GLU A 355 -8.58 27.36 -14.43
N GLU A 356 -7.57 27.49 -13.56
CA GLU A 356 -6.27 26.84 -13.73
C GLU A 356 -6.40 25.31 -13.73
N LEU A 357 -7.22 24.74 -12.85
CA LEU A 357 -7.47 23.30 -12.78
C LEU A 357 -8.12 22.80 -14.08
N GLN A 358 -9.06 23.53 -14.66
CA GLN A 358 -9.66 23.19 -15.95
C GLN A 358 -8.63 23.21 -17.09
N LEU A 359 -7.72 24.19 -17.10
CA LEU A 359 -6.61 24.24 -18.06
C LEU A 359 -5.67 23.05 -17.88
N PHE A 360 -5.31 22.71 -16.64
CA PHE A 360 -4.48 21.56 -16.32
C PHE A 360 -5.11 20.25 -16.77
N THR A 361 -6.38 20.02 -16.44
CA THR A 361 -7.14 18.85 -16.90
C THR A 361 -7.16 18.77 -18.42
N THR A 362 -7.39 19.88 -19.12
CA THR A 362 -7.39 19.93 -20.59
C THR A 362 -6.01 19.57 -21.16
N ALA A 363 -4.93 20.07 -20.56
CA ALA A 363 -3.57 19.75 -20.99
C ALA A 363 -3.22 18.28 -20.79
N ILE A 364 -3.66 17.68 -19.67
CA ILE A 364 -3.49 16.26 -19.39
C ILE A 364 -4.33 15.40 -20.35
N GLN A 365 -5.58 15.76 -20.63
CA GLN A 365 -6.42 15.07 -21.62
C GLN A 365 -5.79 15.03 -23.01
N ARG A 366 -5.15 16.13 -23.44
CA ARG A 366 -4.45 16.20 -24.73
C ARG A 366 -3.13 15.46 -24.74
N TRP A 367 -2.42 15.46 -23.60
CA TRP A 367 -1.15 14.76 -23.41
C TRP A 367 -0.07 15.15 -24.44
N ASP A 368 0.14 16.46 -24.65
CA ASP A 368 1.17 17.01 -25.52
C ASP A 368 1.92 18.21 -24.91
N ILE A 369 3.15 18.45 -25.38
CA ILE A 369 4.03 19.54 -24.89
C ILE A 369 3.45 20.92 -25.24
N GLU A 370 2.67 21.03 -26.32
CA GLU A 370 2.11 22.32 -26.76
C GLU A 370 1.05 22.84 -25.78
N SER A 371 0.26 21.95 -25.21
CA SER A 371 -0.78 22.26 -24.23
C SER A 371 -0.20 22.78 -22.92
N MET A 372 1.01 22.36 -22.56
CA MET A 372 1.74 22.87 -21.39
C MET A 372 1.93 24.40 -21.44
N LYS A 373 2.10 24.99 -22.63
CA LYS A 373 2.35 26.44 -22.79
C LYS A 373 1.20 27.33 -22.31
N GLN A 374 0.01 26.76 -22.14
CA GLN A 374 -1.19 27.47 -21.66
C GLN A 374 -1.29 27.47 -20.12
N LEU A 375 -0.46 26.68 -19.44
CA LEU A 375 -0.50 26.54 -18.00
C LEU A 375 0.34 27.63 -17.31
N PRO A 376 -0.01 28.04 -16.09
CA PRO A 376 0.87 28.87 -15.27
C PRO A 376 2.19 28.12 -14.98
N PRO A 377 3.32 28.83 -14.78
CA PRO A 377 4.64 28.20 -14.68
C PRO A 377 4.75 27.04 -13.68
N TYR A 378 4.12 27.16 -12.50
CA TYR A 378 4.17 26.11 -11.47
C TYR A 378 3.50 24.80 -11.95
N MET A 379 2.39 24.90 -12.67
CA MET A 379 1.69 23.76 -13.28
C MET A 379 2.47 23.16 -14.45
N GLN A 380 3.26 23.96 -15.18
CA GLN A 380 4.11 23.43 -16.25
C GLN A 380 5.15 22.44 -15.70
N ILE A 381 5.72 22.73 -14.54
CA ILE A 381 6.69 21.84 -13.87
C ILE A 381 6.01 20.53 -13.47
N CYS A 382 4.84 20.59 -12.82
CA CYS A 382 4.05 19.39 -12.47
C CYS A 382 3.71 18.56 -13.72
N TYR A 383 3.18 19.22 -14.75
CA TYR A 383 2.80 18.59 -16.01
C TYR A 383 3.96 17.85 -16.64
N LEU A 384 5.11 18.52 -16.77
CA LEU A 384 6.27 17.97 -17.45
C LEU A 384 6.94 16.85 -16.64
N ALA A 385 6.95 16.95 -15.31
CA ALA A 385 7.43 15.88 -14.43
C ALA A 385 6.62 14.60 -14.63
N LEU A 386 5.27 14.70 -14.62
CA LEU A 386 4.39 13.58 -14.90
C LEU A 386 4.56 13.03 -16.33
N PHE A 387 4.55 13.93 -17.33
CA PHE A 387 4.69 13.56 -18.74
C PHE A 387 5.98 12.76 -18.98
N ASN A 388 7.11 13.23 -18.46
CA ASN A 388 8.39 12.53 -18.60
C ASN A 388 8.38 11.18 -17.90
N PHE A 389 7.90 11.12 -16.65
CA PHE A 389 7.83 9.88 -15.88
C PHE A 389 7.00 8.81 -16.62
N VAL A 390 5.79 9.15 -17.09
CA VAL A 390 4.93 8.17 -17.77
C VAL A 390 5.52 7.69 -19.09
N ASN A 391 6.13 8.59 -19.88
CA ASN A 391 6.78 8.19 -21.12
C ASN A 391 8.03 7.33 -20.87
N GLU A 392 8.79 7.57 -19.79
CA GLU A 392 9.91 6.71 -19.36
C GLU A 392 9.42 5.29 -19.02
N MET A 393 8.35 5.17 -18.22
CA MET A 393 7.77 3.86 -17.85
C MET A 393 7.17 3.12 -19.04
N ALA A 394 6.51 3.85 -19.96
CA ALA A 394 5.99 3.27 -21.19
C ALA A 394 7.13 2.75 -22.10
N TYR A 395 8.21 3.53 -22.23
CA TYR A 395 9.40 3.13 -22.96
C TYR A 395 10.05 1.88 -22.36
N ASP A 396 10.19 1.81 -21.03
CA ASP A 396 10.72 0.63 -20.34
C ASP A 396 9.87 -0.61 -20.62
N THR A 397 8.55 -0.48 -20.61
CA THR A 397 7.62 -1.59 -20.92
C THR A 397 7.77 -2.05 -22.38
N LEU A 398 7.82 -1.10 -23.32
CA LEU A 398 8.01 -1.42 -24.74
C LEU A 398 9.35 -2.11 -25.00
N ARG A 399 10.43 -1.62 -24.38
CA ARG A 399 11.78 -2.19 -24.50
C ARG A 399 11.85 -3.60 -23.91
N ASP A 400 11.32 -3.79 -22.71
CA ASP A 400 11.51 -5.03 -21.94
C ASP A 400 10.50 -6.12 -22.34
N LYS A 401 9.29 -5.73 -22.79
CA LYS A 401 8.16 -6.64 -23.01
C LYS A 401 7.54 -6.56 -24.40
N GLY A 402 7.97 -5.62 -25.24
CA GLY A 402 7.43 -5.44 -26.59
C GLY A 402 5.98 -4.94 -26.63
N PHE A 403 5.45 -4.43 -25.52
CA PHE A 403 4.06 -3.95 -25.40
C PHE A 403 4.03 -2.44 -25.23
N ASP A 404 3.23 -1.75 -26.04
CA ASP A 404 3.02 -0.30 -25.90
C ASP A 404 1.96 -0.01 -24.82
N SER A 405 2.42 0.23 -23.58
CA SER A 405 1.56 0.60 -22.46
C SER A 405 1.14 2.07 -22.47
N THR A 406 1.62 2.88 -23.42
CA THR A 406 1.37 4.34 -23.47
C THR A 406 -0.11 4.70 -23.42
N PRO A 407 -1.02 4.11 -24.24
CA PRO A 407 -2.43 4.49 -24.24
C PRO A 407 -3.11 4.22 -22.89
N TYR A 408 -2.72 3.11 -22.25
CA TYR A 408 -3.26 2.65 -20.99
C TYR A 408 -2.80 3.51 -19.80
N LEU A 409 -1.48 3.77 -19.72
CA LEU A 409 -0.92 4.63 -18.68
C LEU A 409 -1.44 6.06 -18.77
N ARG A 410 -1.58 6.61 -19.98
CA ARG A 410 -2.19 7.94 -20.17
C ARG A 410 -3.64 7.96 -19.67
N LYS A 411 -4.44 6.95 -20.05
CA LYS A 411 -5.85 6.86 -19.69
C LYS A 411 -6.07 6.91 -18.16
N VAL A 412 -5.26 6.20 -17.38
CA VAL A 412 -5.43 6.17 -15.91
C VAL A 412 -5.08 7.50 -15.25
N TRP A 413 -4.05 8.21 -15.75
CA TRP A 413 -3.73 9.55 -15.27
C TRP A 413 -4.79 10.57 -15.67
N VAL A 414 -5.31 10.51 -16.90
CA VAL A 414 -6.44 11.36 -17.32
C VAL A 414 -7.65 11.13 -16.41
N GLY A 415 -8.04 9.88 -16.16
CA GLY A 415 -9.16 9.55 -15.27
C GLY A 415 -8.96 10.07 -13.84
N LEU A 416 -7.73 9.99 -13.31
CA LEU A 416 -7.39 10.57 -12.00
C LEU A 416 -7.64 12.09 -11.99
N ILE A 417 -7.08 12.81 -12.95
CA ILE A 417 -7.18 14.28 -13.00
C ILE A 417 -8.63 14.75 -13.23
N GLU A 418 -9.41 14.00 -14.02
CA GLU A 418 -10.84 14.26 -14.18
C GLU A 418 -11.60 14.07 -12.86
N SER A 419 -11.25 13.04 -12.07
CA SER A 419 -11.84 12.81 -10.75
C SER A 419 -11.49 13.90 -9.73
N TYR A 420 -10.27 14.44 -9.77
CA TYR A 420 -9.89 15.61 -8.96
C TYR A 420 -10.66 16.87 -9.36
N LEU A 421 -10.87 17.08 -10.66
CA LEU A 421 -11.65 18.22 -11.13
C LEU A 421 -13.12 18.14 -10.67
N ILE A 422 -13.68 16.93 -10.52
CA ILE A 422 -15.01 16.72 -9.95
C ILE A 422 -15.03 17.17 -8.48
N GLU A 423 -14.06 16.76 -7.67
CA GLU A 423 -13.96 17.14 -6.25
C GLU A 423 -13.75 18.64 -6.08
N ALA A 424 -12.86 19.25 -6.87
CA ALA A 424 -12.69 20.69 -6.89
C ALA A 424 -14.01 21.41 -7.23
N LYS A 425 -14.77 20.93 -8.22
CA LYS A 425 -16.09 21.51 -8.54
C LYS A 425 -17.08 21.37 -7.40
N TRP A 426 -17.03 20.29 -6.61
CA TRP A 426 -17.85 20.15 -5.42
C TRP A 426 -17.49 21.22 -4.39
N TYR A 427 -16.20 21.37 -4.11
CA TYR A 427 -15.68 22.39 -3.19
C TYR A 427 -16.13 23.81 -3.59
N TYR A 428 -15.80 24.24 -4.81
CA TYR A 428 -16.10 25.60 -5.28
C TYR A 428 -17.60 25.91 -5.39
N LYS A 429 -18.46 24.89 -5.47
CA LYS A 429 -19.93 25.05 -5.48
C LYS A 429 -20.58 24.84 -4.11
N GLY A 430 -19.82 24.46 -3.09
CA GLY A 430 -20.37 24.02 -1.80
C GLY A 430 -21.28 22.80 -1.93
N HIS A 431 -21.07 21.96 -2.94
CA HIS A 431 -21.86 20.75 -3.16
C HIS A 431 -21.48 19.70 -2.12
N LYS A 432 -22.48 19.12 -1.48
CA LYS A 432 -22.32 18.00 -0.55
C LYS A 432 -22.86 16.75 -1.25
N PRO A 433 -21.99 15.88 -1.80
CA PRO A 433 -22.45 14.69 -2.51
C PRO A 433 -23.16 13.71 -1.57
N SER A 434 -24.05 12.89 -2.11
CA SER A 434 -24.53 11.69 -1.39
C SER A 434 -23.39 10.68 -1.26
N LEU A 435 -23.53 9.68 -0.38
CA LEU A 435 -22.50 8.65 -0.28
C LEU A 435 -22.33 7.89 -1.61
N GLU A 436 -23.42 7.62 -2.32
CA GLU A 436 -23.37 6.95 -3.63
C GLU A 436 -22.67 7.82 -4.69
N GLU A 437 -22.97 9.12 -4.74
CA GLU A 437 -22.33 10.05 -5.68
C GLU A 437 -20.83 10.16 -5.39
N TYR A 438 -20.47 10.32 -4.11
CA TYR A 438 -19.09 10.35 -3.65
C TYR A 438 -18.33 9.07 -4.05
N MET A 439 -18.91 7.90 -3.75
CA MET A 439 -18.30 6.60 -4.04
C MET A 439 -18.21 6.28 -5.53
N LYS A 440 -18.88 7.00 -6.43
CA LYS A 440 -18.66 6.85 -7.88
C LYS A 440 -17.33 7.47 -8.32
N ASN A 441 -16.85 8.49 -7.61
CA ASN A 441 -15.62 9.22 -7.92
C ASN A 441 -14.43 8.81 -7.04
N SER A 442 -14.67 8.56 -5.75
CA SER A 442 -13.63 8.58 -4.72
C SER A 442 -12.58 7.46 -4.81
N TRP A 443 -12.97 6.27 -5.29
CA TRP A 443 -12.01 5.17 -5.54
C TRP A 443 -11.12 5.43 -6.77
N ILE A 444 -11.48 6.39 -7.64
CA ILE A 444 -10.61 6.87 -8.73
C ILE A 444 -9.68 7.95 -8.17
N SER A 445 -10.24 8.94 -7.46
CA SER A 445 -9.48 10.10 -6.97
C SER A 445 -8.40 9.76 -5.96
N ILE A 446 -8.52 8.63 -5.25
CA ILE A 446 -7.48 8.20 -4.30
C ILE A 446 -6.14 7.84 -4.96
N GLY A 447 -6.06 7.74 -6.29
CA GLY A 447 -4.80 7.50 -7.00
C GLY A 447 -4.35 6.04 -7.06
N GLY A 448 -5.16 5.09 -6.59
CA GLY A 448 -4.86 3.66 -6.62
C GLY A 448 -4.78 3.06 -8.03
N ILE A 449 -5.52 3.61 -9.00
CA ILE A 449 -5.57 3.07 -10.38
C ILE A 449 -4.24 3.29 -11.12
N PRO A 450 -3.63 4.49 -11.14
CA PRO A 450 -2.27 4.65 -11.66
C PRO A 450 -1.26 3.70 -11.02
N ILE A 451 -1.31 3.54 -9.69
CA ILE A 451 -0.42 2.62 -8.96
C ILE A 451 -0.53 1.20 -9.51
N LEU A 452 -1.75 0.66 -9.54
CA LEU A 452 -1.98 -0.71 -10.03
C LEU A 452 -1.69 -0.83 -11.53
N SER A 453 -1.94 0.22 -12.31
CA SER A 453 -1.68 0.21 -13.74
C SER A 453 -0.20 0.06 -14.09
N HIS A 454 0.66 0.86 -13.44
CA HIS A 454 2.11 0.72 -13.60
C HIS A 454 2.61 -0.63 -13.08
N LEU A 455 2.11 -1.10 -11.93
CA LEU A 455 2.50 -2.39 -11.37
C LEU A 455 2.07 -3.57 -12.26
N PHE A 456 0.90 -3.53 -12.89
CA PHE A 456 0.44 -4.55 -13.83
C PHE A 456 1.43 -4.73 -14.98
N PHE A 457 1.82 -3.63 -15.63
CA PHE A 457 2.76 -3.69 -16.75
C PHE A 457 4.16 -4.09 -16.32
N ARG A 458 4.56 -3.86 -15.06
CA ARG A 458 5.86 -4.29 -14.52
C ARG A 458 5.88 -5.75 -14.06
N LEU A 459 4.82 -6.23 -13.41
CA LEU A 459 4.77 -7.55 -12.77
C LEU A 459 4.19 -8.66 -13.65
N THR A 460 3.62 -8.33 -14.81
CA THR A 460 3.08 -9.31 -15.76
C THR A 460 4.10 -9.63 -16.84
N ASP A 461 4.65 -10.85 -16.87
CA ASP A 461 5.72 -11.23 -17.79
C ASP A 461 5.29 -11.13 -19.27
N SER A 462 4.17 -11.77 -19.63
CA SER A 462 3.56 -11.69 -20.95
C SER A 462 2.26 -10.89 -20.87
N ILE A 463 2.24 -9.69 -21.45
CA ILE A 463 1.07 -8.82 -21.43
C ILE A 463 0.16 -9.17 -22.62
N GLU A 464 -0.99 -9.77 -22.32
CA GLU A 464 -2.09 -9.95 -23.26
C GLU A 464 -2.93 -8.68 -23.33
N GLU A 465 -3.40 -8.32 -24.53
CA GLU A 465 -4.20 -7.11 -24.73
C GLU A 465 -5.53 -7.20 -23.97
N GLU A 466 -6.16 -8.38 -23.94
CA GLU A 466 -7.39 -8.65 -23.21
C GLU A 466 -7.22 -8.47 -21.69
N ALA A 467 -6.06 -8.90 -21.15
CA ALA A 467 -5.74 -8.72 -19.73
C ALA A 467 -5.50 -7.23 -19.42
N ALA A 468 -4.77 -6.52 -20.28
CA ALA A 468 -4.58 -5.08 -20.15
C ALA A 468 -5.92 -4.34 -20.22
N GLU A 469 -6.80 -4.67 -21.18
CA GLU A 469 -8.13 -4.10 -21.28
C GLU A 469 -8.99 -4.39 -20.05
N SER A 470 -8.99 -5.63 -19.55
CA SER A 470 -9.74 -6.04 -18.37
C SER A 470 -9.36 -5.20 -17.15
N MET A 471 -8.06 -5.03 -16.90
CA MET A 471 -7.56 -4.18 -15.83
C MET A 471 -8.01 -2.71 -16.00
N HIS A 472 -7.91 -2.18 -17.21
CA HIS A 472 -8.27 -0.78 -17.54
C HIS A 472 -9.77 -0.53 -17.82
N LYS A 473 -10.59 -1.59 -17.74
CA LYS A 473 -12.05 -1.54 -17.57
C LYS A 473 -12.45 -1.67 -16.09
N TYR A 474 -11.48 -1.53 -15.18
CA TYR A 474 -11.65 -1.56 -13.73
C TYR A 474 -12.17 -2.91 -13.22
N HIS A 475 -11.46 -3.99 -13.58
CA HIS A 475 -11.68 -5.32 -13.03
C HIS A 475 -11.90 -5.27 -11.50
N ASP A 476 -12.78 -6.13 -10.99
CA ASP A 476 -13.28 -6.03 -9.60
C ASP A 476 -12.17 -6.04 -8.54
N ILE A 477 -11.06 -6.75 -8.78
CA ILE A 477 -9.87 -6.70 -7.92
C ILE A 477 -9.26 -5.29 -7.79
N VAL A 478 -9.16 -4.57 -8.91
CA VAL A 478 -8.62 -3.19 -8.96
C VAL A 478 -9.58 -2.26 -8.24
N ARG A 479 -10.88 -2.39 -8.54
CA ARG A 479 -11.93 -1.59 -7.91
C ARG A 479 -12.01 -1.83 -6.41
N ALA A 480 -11.97 -3.09 -5.97
CA ALA A 480 -11.97 -3.47 -4.57
C ALA A 480 -10.76 -2.88 -3.83
N SER A 481 -9.57 -2.98 -4.44
CA SER A 481 -8.33 -2.45 -3.87
C SER A 481 -8.43 -0.95 -3.62
N CYS A 482 -8.81 -0.19 -4.65
CA CYS A 482 -8.93 1.25 -4.58
C CYS A 482 -10.06 1.70 -3.65
N THR A 483 -11.16 0.93 -3.57
CA THR A 483 -12.27 1.21 -2.67
C THR A 483 -11.86 1.03 -1.21
N ILE A 484 -11.16 -0.05 -0.85
CA ILE A 484 -10.66 -0.24 0.52
C ILE A 484 -9.63 0.85 0.85
N LEU A 485 -8.74 1.17 -0.09
CA LEU A 485 -7.76 2.24 0.08
C LEU A 485 -8.45 3.58 0.41
N ARG A 486 -9.45 3.97 -0.38
CA ARG A 486 -10.23 5.18 -0.15
C ARG A 486 -10.98 5.16 1.18
N LEU A 487 -11.69 4.08 1.50
CA LEU A 487 -12.46 4.02 2.75
C LEU A 487 -11.55 4.04 3.99
N ALA A 488 -10.36 3.44 3.92
CA ALA A 488 -9.38 3.52 5.00
C ALA A 488 -8.82 4.95 5.16
N ASP A 489 -8.46 5.60 4.04
CA ASP A 489 -8.03 7.00 3.98
C ASP A 489 -9.06 7.93 4.66
N ASP A 490 -10.31 7.89 4.18
CA ASP A 490 -11.40 8.72 4.73
C ASP A 490 -11.59 8.54 6.24
N MET A 491 -11.43 7.31 6.75
CA MET A 491 -11.53 7.02 8.18
C MET A 491 -10.37 7.65 8.97
N GLY A 492 -9.16 7.64 8.41
CA GLY A 492 -7.95 8.16 9.04
C GLY A 492 -7.79 9.68 8.93
N THR A 493 -8.30 10.31 7.87
CA THR A 493 -8.10 11.75 7.58
C THR A 493 -9.29 12.62 7.96
N SER A 494 -10.46 12.02 8.24
CA SER A 494 -11.72 12.74 8.50
C SER A 494 -11.62 13.93 9.46
N LEU A 495 -10.88 13.82 10.55
CA LEU A 495 -10.77 14.90 11.55
C LEU A 495 -10.05 16.12 10.97
N ASP A 496 -8.86 15.93 10.40
CA ASP A 496 -8.04 17.00 9.85
C ASP A 496 -8.69 17.65 8.62
N GLU A 497 -9.34 16.86 7.77
CA GLU A 497 -10.00 17.36 6.56
C GLU A 497 -11.24 18.21 6.87
N VAL A 498 -12.03 17.80 7.86
CA VAL A 498 -13.18 18.59 8.33
C VAL A 498 -12.71 19.92 8.91
N GLU A 499 -11.62 19.94 9.68
CA GLU A 499 -11.05 21.19 10.22
C GLU A 499 -10.56 22.13 9.11
N ARG A 500 -9.95 21.59 8.05
CA ARG A 500 -9.52 22.36 6.85
C ARG A 500 -10.67 22.83 5.97
N GLY A 501 -11.91 22.41 6.26
CA GLY A 501 -13.10 22.76 5.48
C GLY A 501 -13.16 22.11 4.10
N ASP A 502 -12.62 20.90 3.97
CA ASP A 502 -12.65 20.13 2.71
C ASP A 502 -14.06 19.57 2.40
N VAL A 503 -14.26 19.03 1.20
CA VAL A 503 -15.49 18.37 0.77
C VAL A 503 -15.80 17.16 1.66
N PRO A 504 -17.09 16.90 1.95
CA PRO A 504 -17.48 15.69 2.68
C PRO A 504 -16.93 14.41 2.03
N LYS A 505 -16.26 13.57 2.83
CA LYS A 505 -15.82 12.22 2.44
C LYS A 505 -16.85 11.18 2.88
N SER A 506 -16.54 9.88 2.80
CA SER A 506 -17.53 8.81 3.05
C SER A 506 -18.27 8.94 4.40
N VAL A 507 -17.56 9.24 5.50
CA VAL A 507 -18.17 9.43 6.83
C VAL A 507 -19.16 10.61 6.82
N GLN A 508 -18.72 11.79 6.39
CA GLN A 508 -19.58 12.99 6.37
C GLN A 508 -20.72 12.87 5.35
N CYS A 509 -20.48 12.25 4.20
CA CYS A 509 -21.52 11.97 3.20
C CYS A 509 -22.65 11.12 3.80
N TYR A 510 -22.31 10.05 4.53
CA TYR A 510 -23.31 9.21 5.20
C TYR A 510 -24.06 9.97 6.31
N MET A 511 -23.33 10.72 7.15
CA MET A 511 -23.93 11.55 8.21
C MET A 511 -24.94 12.53 7.62
N ASN A 512 -24.58 13.23 6.54
CA ASN A 512 -25.44 14.20 5.88
C ASN A 512 -26.68 13.55 5.23
N GLU A 513 -26.52 12.38 4.61
CA GLU A 513 -27.60 11.70 3.89
C GLU A 513 -28.61 11.03 4.85
N LYS A 514 -28.14 10.42 5.95
CA LYS A 514 -28.97 9.67 6.89
C LYS A 514 -29.28 10.40 8.19
N ASN A 515 -28.74 11.61 8.37
CA ASN A 515 -28.77 12.33 9.65
C ASN A 515 -28.29 11.43 10.81
N ALA A 516 -27.26 10.63 10.53
CA ALA A 516 -26.67 9.66 11.45
C ALA A 516 -25.60 10.31 12.32
N SER A 517 -25.34 9.71 13.48
CA SER A 517 -24.18 10.05 14.30
C SER A 517 -22.87 9.68 13.61
N GLU A 518 -21.77 10.28 14.05
CA GLU A 518 -20.43 9.96 13.53
C GLU A 518 -20.07 8.48 13.74
N GLU A 519 -20.40 7.91 14.90
CA GLU A 519 -20.12 6.50 15.17
C GLU A 519 -20.91 5.56 14.25
N GLU A 520 -22.20 5.84 14.01
CA GLU A 520 -23.01 5.06 13.06
C GLU A 520 -22.45 5.15 11.64
N ALA A 521 -21.98 6.34 11.23
CA ALA A 521 -21.34 6.54 9.93
C ALA A 521 -20.01 5.78 9.81
N ARG A 522 -19.18 5.81 10.87
CA ARG A 522 -17.93 5.07 10.95
C ARG A 522 -18.14 3.56 10.93
N GLU A 523 -19.15 3.06 11.66
CA GLU A 523 -19.54 1.65 11.61
C GLU A 523 -20.01 1.25 10.20
N HIS A 524 -20.78 2.11 9.53
CA HIS A 524 -21.19 1.88 8.14
C HIS A 524 -19.97 1.76 7.20
N VAL A 525 -18.99 2.66 7.30
CA VAL A 525 -17.76 2.61 6.51
C VAL A 525 -16.96 1.33 6.79
N ARG A 526 -16.82 0.91 8.07
CA ARG A 526 -16.18 -0.37 8.43
C ARG A 526 -16.91 -1.56 7.77
N SER A 527 -18.24 -1.53 7.72
CA SER A 527 -19.03 -2.56 7.02
C SER A 527 -18.78 -2.56 5.50
N LEU A 528 -18.61 -1.39 4.87
CA LEU A 528 -18.25 -1.31 3.45
C LEU A 528 -16.86 -1.90 3.17
N ILE A 529 -15.88 -1.66 4.05
CA ILE A 529 -14.55 -2.28 3.97
C ILE A 529 -14.66 -3.81 4.05
N ASP A 530 -15.42 -4.35 5.02
CA ASP A 530 -15.62 -5.80 5.16
C ASP A 530 -16.28 -6.43 3.92
N GLN A 531 -17.33 -5.81 3.39
CA GLN A 531 -18.01 -6.27 2.17
C GLN A 531 -17.06 -6.25 0.97
N THR A 532 -16.24 -5.21 0.85
CA THR A 532 -15.27 -5.07 -0.23
C THR A 532 -14.15 -6.12 -0.12
N TRP A 533 -13.71 -6.47 1.10
CA TRP A 533 -12.76 -7.56 1.32
C TRP A 533 -13.31 -8.93 0.88
N LYS A 534 -14.61 -9.19 1.05
CA LYS A 534 -15.24 -10.43 0.55
C LYS A 534 -15.20 -10.53 -0.97
N MET A 535 -15.40 -9.41 -1.65
CA MET A 535 -15.23 -9.32 -3.11
C MET A 535 -13.76 -9.52 -3.50
N MET A 536 -12.83 -8.80 -2.85
CA MET A 536 -11.39 -8.95 -3.05
C MET A 536 -10.93 -10.41 -2.89
N ASN A 537 -11.34 -11.09 -1.82
CA ASN A 537 -10.98 -12.48 -1.55
C ASN A 537 -11.45 -13.43 -2.66
N LYS A 538 -12.68 -13.23 -3.18
CA LYS A 538 -13.19 -13.99 -4.31
C LYS A 538 -12.31 -13.77 -5.55
N GLU A 539 -12.04 -12.52 -5.88
CA GLU A 539 -11.24 -12.18 -7.06
C GLU A 539 -9.79 -12.67 -6.94
N MET A 540 -9.19 -12.64 -5.75
CA MET A 540 -7.86 -13.22 -5.52
C MET A 540 -7.82 -14.73 -5.83
N MET A 541 -8.92 -15.45 -5.61
CA MET A 541 -9.02 -16.88 -5.90
C MET A 541 -9.31 -17.20 -7.37
N THR A 542 -9.95 -16.29 -8.11
CA THR A 542 -10.48 -16.56 -9.45
C THR A 542 -9.86 -15.71 -10.57
N SER A 543 -9.05 -14.70 -10.24
CA SER A 543 -8.47 -13.78 -11.22
C SER A 543 -7.52 -14.51 -12.18
N SER A 544 -7.58 -14.13 -13.46
CA SER A 544 -6.65 -14.57 -14.49
C SER A 544 -5.34 -13.76 -14.55
N PHE A 545 -5.19 -12.73 -13.72
CA PHE A 545 -3.97 -11.93 -13.68
C PHE A 545 -2.79 -12.71 -13.10
N SER A 546 -1.58 -12.20 -13.32
CA SER A 546 -0.38 -12.76 -12.70
C SER A 546 -0.51 -12.77 -11.17
N LYS A 547 0.02 -13.82 -10.54
CA LYS A 547 0.04 -13.98 -9.08
C LYS A 547 0.55 -12.72 -8.37
N TYR A 548 1.62 -12.13 -8.89
CA TYR A 548 2.22 -10.93 -8.31
C TYR A 548 1.32 -9.70 -8.44
N PHE A 549 0.59 -9.54 -9.55
CA PHE A 549 -0.35 -8.43 -9.69
C PHE A 549 -1.53 -8.56 -8.71
N VAL A 550 -2.05 -9.78 -8.52
CA VAL A 550 -3.09 -10.08 -7.52
C VAL A 550 -2.57 -9.77 -6.11
N GLU A 551 -1.35 -10.20 -5.79
CA GLU A 551 -0.69 -9.95 -4.50
C GLU A 551 -0.57 -8.44 -4.20
N VAL A 552 -0.02 -7.64 -5.12
CA VAL A 552 0.15 -6.18 -4.90
C VAL A 552 -1.19 -5.45 -4.86
N SER A 553 -2.21 -5.92 -5.59
CA SER A 553 -3.57 -5.37 -5.55
C SER A 553 -4.19 -5.53 -4.16
N ALA A 554 -4.06 -6.72 -3.57
CA ALA A 554 -4.51 -6.95 -2.19
C ALA A 554 -3.64 -6.20 -1.18
N ASN A 555 -2.32 -6.17 -1.38
CA ASN A 555 -1.40 -5.49 -0.47
C ASN A 555 -1.59 -3.97 -0.44
N LEU A 556 -2.03 -3.34 -1.53
CA LEU A 556 -2.42 -1.92 -1.51
C LEU A 556 -3.56 -1.65 -0.52
N ALA A 557 -4.59 -2.50 -0.51
CA ALA A 557 -5.69 -2.41 0.45
C ALA A 557 -5.21 -2.68 1.89
N ARG A 558 -4.32 -3.67 2.10
CA ARG A 558 -3.72 -3.94 3.43
C ARG A 558 -2.90 -2.76 3.93
N MET A 559 -2.08 -2.18 3.06
CA MET A 559 -1.21 -1.06 3.40
C MET A 559 -2.03 0.19 3.74
N ALA A 560 -3.16 0.40 3.08
CA ALA A 560 -4.06 1.50 3.42
C ALA A 560 -4.60 1.41 4.83
N GLN A 561 -5.16 0.26 5.20
CA GLN A 561 -5.65 0.05 6.57
C GLN A 561 -4.54 0.17 7.61
N TRP A 562 -3.30 -0.11 7.22
CA TRP A 562 -2.12 0.05 8.07
C TRP A 562 -1.66 1.50 8.22
N ILE A 563 -1.72 2.29 7.15
CA ILE A 563 -1.34 3.72 7.18
C ILE A 563 -2.38 4.55 7.92
N TYR A 564 -3.66 4.20 7.80
CA TYR A 564 -4.78 4.95 8.36
C TYR A 564 -5.42 4.30 9.60
N GLN A 565 -4.70 3.37 10.24
CA GLN A 565 -5.16 2.74 11.48
C GLN A 565 -5.32 3.73 12.63
N HIS A 566 -6.16 3.38 13.61
CA HIS A 566 -6.43 4.21 14.80
C HIS A 566 -6.85 5.65 14.47
N GLU A 567 -7.64 5.83 13.39
CA GLU A 567 -8.17 7.14 12.99
C GLU A 567 -7.05 8.18 12.82
N SER A 568 -5.90 7.73 12.33
CA SER A 568 -4.67 8.51 12.24
C SER A 568 -4.26 8.70 10.79
N ASP A 569 -3.97 9.93 10.37
CA ASP A 569 -3.33 10.19 9.08
C ASP A 569 -1.80 9.95 9.16
N GLY A 570 -1.40 8.71 8.88
CA GLY A 570 0.00 8.30 8.82
C GLY A 570 0.80 8.87 7.65
N PHE A 571 0.14 9.50 6.68
CA PHE A 571 0.77 9.98 5.45
C PHE A 571 0.85 11.51 5.39
N GLY A 572 -0.29 12.21 5.38
CA GLY A 572 -0.35 13.66 5.25
C GLY A 572 0.16 14.37 6.51
N MET A 573 -0.38 13.98 7.67
CA MET A 573 -0.07 14.57 8.98
C MET A 573 1.12 13.94 9.70
N GLN A 574 1.75 12.91 9.14
CA GLN A 574 2.90 12.21 9.72
C GLN A 574 2.63 11.74 11.16
N HIS A 575 1.43 11.20 11.40
CA HIS A 575 0.98 10.82 12.74
C HIS A 575 2.03 9.99 13.49
N SER A 576 2.24 10.31 14.77
CA SER A 576 3.40 9.84 15.54
C SER A 576 3.50 8.31 15.63
N LEU A 577 2.36 7.62 15.67
CA LEU A 577 2.31 6.17 15.71
C LEU A 577 2.88 5.56 14.42
N VAL A 578 2.36 5.99 13.26
CA VAL A 578 2.80 5.48 11.95
C VAL A 578 4.23 5.91 11.67
N ASN A 579 4.62 7.13 12.06
CA ASN A 579 5.99 7.59 11.94
C ASN A 579 6.98 6.75 12.76
N LYS A 580 6.59 6.32 13.97
CA LYS A 580 7.40 5.38 14.77
C LYS A 580 7.57 4.04 14.05
N MET A 581 6.51 3.51 13.46
CA MET A 581 6.54 2.22 12.77
C MET A 581 7.38 2.29 11.48
N LEU A 582 7.29 3.41 10.77
CA LEU A 582 8.15 3.74 9.64
C LEU A 582 9.63 3.78 10.07
N ARG A 583 9.94 4.47 11.18
CA ARG A 583 11.30 4.51 11.75
C ARG A 583 11.83 3.13 12.10
N ASP A 584 11.00 2.33 12.77
CA ASP A 584 11.35 0.99 13.23
C ASP A 584 11.64 0.03 12.07
N LEU A 585 11.01 0.25 10.90
CA LEU A 585 11.25 -0.52 9.69
C LEU A 585 12.45 -0.01 8.88
N LEU A 586 12.54 1.29 8.63
CA LEU A 586 13.49 1.87 7.67
C LEU A 586 14.85 2.24 8.29
N PHE A 587 14.88 2.59 9.57
CA PHE A 587 16.05 3.27 10.17
C PHE A 587 16.57 2.62 11.44
N HIS A 588 15.70 2.04 12.27
CA HIS A 588 16.15 1.34 13.48
C HIS A 588 16.46 -0.11 13.14
N ARG A 589 17.73 -0.50 13.29
CA ARG A 589 18.18 -1.88 13.19
C ARG A 589 17.42 -2.78 14.17
N TYR A 590 17.18 -4.02 13.80
CA TYR A 590 16.73 -5.03 14.77
C TYR A 590 17.96 -5.60 15.48
N GLU A 591 17.99 -5.49 16.81
CA GLU A 591 19.10 -5.94 17.67
C GLU A 591 19.02 -7.43 18.05
#